data_AF-A0A8T5S527-F1
#
_entry.id   AF-A0A8T5S527-F1
#
_cell.length_a   1.000
_cell.length_b   1.000
_cell.length_c   1.000
_cell.angle_alpha   90.00
_cell.angle_beta   90.00
_cell.angle_gamma   90.00
#
_symmetry.space_group_name_H-M   'P 1'
#
loop_
_entity.id
_entity.type
_entity.pdbx_description
1 polymer ?
#
loop_
_entity_poly.entity_id
_entity_poly.type
_entity_poly.pdbx_seq_one_letter_code
_entity_poly.pdbx_strand_id
1 'polypeptide(L)'
;MSKVKKTGKMLNATNKLRNEMGRHFLAIEQAHREGTPTAWATAGTPVELLYSMGVQPMLPENSATISAALKKSQNFIELAEDQGYSYDLCSYFKTNIGAVLSNAEMSEGGTRKPTFMLSSDVICDTHVNWFQVQSERMGGVPHFTIDIPHVVSNTTNRQKEYFKKYIKEQLWELLDFITEVTGNEYN
;
A
#
# COMPACT_ATOMS: atom_id res chain seq x y z
N MET A 1 11.85 42.29 6.31
CA MET A 1 10.90 41.24 5.89
C MET A 1 10.08 40.82 7.10
N SER A 2 8.82 41.23 7.19
CA SER A 2 7.94 40.89 8.31
C SER A 2 7.58 39.40 8.28
N LYS A 3 7.79 38.70 9.40
CA LYS A 3 7.32 37.32 9.58
C LYS A 3 5.79 37.35 9.55
N VAL A 4 5.19 36.81 8.48
CA VAL A 4 3.76 36.53 8.43
C VAL A 4 3.43 35.58 9.57
N LYS A 5 2.76 36.09 10.61
CA LYS A 5 2.27 35.30 11.73
C LYS A 5 1.15 34.41 11.17
N LYS A 6 1.44 33.11 10.92
CA LYS A 6 0.41 32.15 10.50
C LYS A 6 -0.56 31.90 11.66
N THR A 7 -1.54 32.78 11.82
CA THR A 7 -2.66 32.60 12.74
C THR A 7 -3.79 31.87 12.01
N GLY A 8 -3.58 30.59 11.70
CA GLY A 8 -4.66 29.72 11.28
C GLY A 8 -5.07 28.87 12.48
N LYS A 9 -6.26 29.11 13.05
CA LYS A 9 -6.85 28.11 13.96
C LYS A 9 -6.98 26.81 13.17
N MET A 10 -6.29 25.76 13.62
CA MET A 10 -6.37 24.46 12.97
C MET A 10 -7.81 23.95 13.06
N LEU A 11 -8.36 23.49 11.93
CA LEU A 11 -9.72 23.00 11.90
C LEU A 11 -9.85 21.78 12.81
N ASN A 12 -10.97 21.64 13.49
CA ASN A 12 -11.27 20.44 14.28
C ASN A 12 -11.18 19.16 13.42
N ALA A 13 -11.56 19.25 12.14
CA ALA A 13 -11.40 18.18 11.17
C ALA A 13 -9.93 17.76 10.96
N THR A 14 -9.00 18.72 10.89
CA THR A 14 -7.56 18.43 10.76
C THR A 14 -7.02 17.70 11.99
N ASN A 15 -7.44 18.10 13.19
CA ASN A 15 -7.08 17.40 14.42
C ASN A 15 -7.61 15.96 14.44
N LYS A 16 -8.88 15.76 14.04
CA LYS A 16 -9.49 14.43 13.95
C LYS A 16 -8.76 13.55 12.94
N LEU A 17 -8.52 14.06 11.73
CA LEU A 17 -7.80 13.32 10.69
C LEU A 17 -6.40 12.90 11.15
N ARG A 18 -5.66 13.79 11.80
CA ARG A 18 -4.34 13.47 12.36
C ARG A 18 -4.41 12.32 13.37
N ASN A 19 -5.44 12.31 14.22
CA ASN A 19 -5.63 11.25 15.19
C ASN A 19 -6.00 9.92 14.52
N GLU A 20 -6.88 9.92 13.52
CA GLU A 20 -7.24 8.70 12.78
C GLU A 20 -6.06 8.12 12.02
N MET A 21 -5.29 8.97 11.31
CA MET A 21 -4.04 8.54 10.67
C MET A 21 -3.06 7.97 11.70
N GLY A 22 -2.88 8.66 12.84
CA GLY A 22 -2.02 8.18 13.91
C GLY A 22 -2.42 6.82 14.44
N ARG A 23 -3.73 6.57 14.65
CA ARG A 23 -4.25 5.25 15.06
C ARG A 23 -3.95 4.19 14.02
N HIS A 24 -4.11 4.48 12.73
CA HIS A 24 -3.81 3.52 11.67
C HIS A 24 -2.33 3.09 11.69
N PHE A 25 -1.39 4.03 11.79
CA PHE A 25 0.04 3.69 11.88
C PHE A 25 0.41 2.96 13.17
N LEU A 26 -0.21 3.33 14.30
CA LEU A 26 -0.02 2.62 15.56
C LEU A 26 -0.57 1.18 15.50
N ALA A 27 -1.70 0.96 14.83
CA ALA A 27 -2.26 -0.38 14.63
C ALA A 27 -1.34 -1.27 13.79
N ILE A 28 -0.70 -0.71 12.75
CA ILE A 28 0.32 -1.43 11.95
C ILE A 28 1.52 -1.82 12.83
N GLU A 29 2.04 -0.89 13.63
CA GLU A 29 3.13 -1.17 14.57
C GLU A 29 2.76 -2.23 15.60
N GLN A 30 1.55 -2.14 16.15
CA GLN A 30 1.03 -3.08 17.13
C GLN A 30 0.89 -4.48 16.53
N ALA A 31 0.25 -4.59 15.35
CA ALA A 31 0.09 -5.86 14.65
C ALA A 31 1.45 -6.53 14.36
N HIS A 32 2.43 -5.74 13.92
CA HIS A 32 3.79 -6.24 13.70
C HIS A 32 4.45 -6.77 14.99
N ARG A 33 4.27 -6.10 16.13
CA ARG A 33 4.83 -6.52 17.43
C ARG A 33 4.14 -7.74 18.02
N GLU A 34 2.84 -7.85 17.83
CA GLU A 34 2.00 -8.92 18.38
C GLU A 34 2.00 -10.18 17.50
N GLY A 35 2.52 -10.09 16.27
CA GLY A 35 2.51 -11.18 15.30
C GLY A 35 1.15 -11.36 14.61
N THR A 36 0.24 -10.38 14.75
CA THR A 36 -1.01 -10.34 13.98
C THR A 36 -0.67 -10.24 12.49
N PRO A 37 -1.32 -11.03 11.61
CA PRO A 37 -1.06 -10.96 10.18
C PRO A 37 -1.17 -9.54 9.62
N THR A 38 -0.22 -9.15 8.78
CA THR A 38 -0.20 -7.85 8.11
C THR A 38 -0.10 -8.02 6.60
N ALA A 39 -0.71 -7.12 5.85
CA ALA A 39 -0.62 -7.11 4.39
C ALA A 39 -0.14 -5.77 3.88
N TRP A 40 0.81 -5.78 2.94
CA TRP A 40 0.94 -4.62 2.06
C TRP A 40 -0.20 -4.66 1.07
N ALA A 41 -0.90 -3.55 0.92
CA ALA A 41 -2.05 -3.45 0.04
C ALA A 41 -1.88 -2.21 -0.85
N THR A 42 -2.03 -2.33 -2.17
CA THR A 42 -2.08 -1.13 -3.02
C THR A 42 -3.37 -0.36 -2.75
N ALA A 43 -3.34 0.96 -2.92
CA ALA A 43 -4.56 1.75 -2.94
C ALA A 43 -5.52 1.19 -4.01
N GLY A 44 -6.81 1.05 -3.64
CA GLY A 44 -7.84 0.46 -4.51
C GLY A 44 -8.05 -1.05 -4.35
N THR A 45 -7.25 -1.74 -3.55
CA THR A 45 -7.55 -3.12 -3.13
C THR A 45 -8.66 -3.15 -2.06
N PRO A 46 -9.43 -4.25 -1.96
CA PRO A 46 -10.55 -4.36 -1.01
C PRO A 46 -10.06 -4.63 0.42
N VAL A 47 -9.59 -3.57 1.10
CA VAL A 47 -9.05 -3.64 2.47
C VAL A 47 -10.08 -4.15 3.49
N GLU A 48 -11.37 -4.06 3.19
CA GLU A 48 -12.45 -4.60 4.00
C GLU A 48 -12.32 -6.12 4.19
N LEU A 49 -11.89 -6.84 3.14
CA LEU A 49 -11.67 -8.29 3.24
C LEU A 49 -10.51 -8.61 4.18
N LEU A 50 -9.44 -7.81 4.12
CA LEU A 50 -8.29 -7.95 5.02
C LEU A 50 -8.72 -7.77 6.48
N TYR A 51 -9.46 -6.69 6.78
CA TYR A 51 -9.96 -6.46 8.13
C TYR A 51 -10.92 -7.58 8.60
N SER A 52 -11.80 -8.07 7.73
CA SER A 52 -12.73 -9.16 8.10
C SER A 52 -12.03 -10.47 8.45
N MET A 53 -10.83 -10.69 7.92
CA MET A 53 -10.01 -11.87 8.18
C MET A 53 -8.89 -11.57 9.19
N GLY A 54 -9.01 -10.52 9.99
CA GLY A 54 -8.04 -10.21 11.05
C GLY A 54 -6.65 -9.83 10.53
N VAL A 55 -6.53 -9.35 9.29
CA VAL A 55 -5.28 -8.89 8.69
C VAL A 55 -5.22 -7.36 8.76
N GLN A 56 -4.14 -6.82 9.32
CA GLN A 56 -3.92 -5.38 9.37
C GLN A 56 -3.27 -4.89 8.06
N PRO A 57 -3.97 -4.10 7.23
CA PRO A 57 -3.39 -3.54 6.01
C PRO A 57 -2.42 -2.40 6.32
N MET A 58 -1.39 -2.30 5.49
CA MET A 58 -0.50 -1.14 5.38
C MET A 58 -0.39 -0.79 3.89
N LEU A 59 -0.55 0.49 3.56
CA LEU A 59 -0.46 0.97 2.19
C LEU A 59 0.89 1.67 2.00
N PRO A 60 1.84 1.09 1.24
CA PRO A 60 3.15 1.70 0.99
C PRO A 60 3.05 3.11 0.37
N GLU A 61 1.97 3.41 -0.35
CA GLU A 61 1.69 4.74 -0.89
C GLU A 61 1.57 5.79 0.22
N ASN A 62 0.85 5.46 1.30
CA ASN A 62 0.69 6.35 2.45
C ASN A 62 2.05 6.64 3.08
N SER A 63 2.88 5.61 3.26
CA SER A 63 4.24 5.76 3.78
C SER A 63 5.09 6.70 2.92
N ALA A 64 5.07 6.54 1.59
CA ALA A 64 5.79 7.44 0.70
C ALA A 64 5.27 8.90 0.76
N THR A 65 3.96 9.13 0.93
CA THR A 65 3.43 10.49 1.14
C THR A 65 3.93 11.12 2.44
N ILE A 66 4.10 10.32 3.50
CA ILE A 66 4.66 10.80 4.78
C ILE A 66 6.10 11.24 4.57
N SER A 67 6.92 10.41 3.92
CA SER A 67 8.30 10.79 3.59
C SER A 67 8.35 12.10 2.78
N ALA A 68 7.45 12.27 1.81
CA ALA A 68 7.38 13.49 1.02
C ALA A 68 6.97 14.71 1.86
N ALA A 69 5.94 14.57 2.71
CA ALA A 69 5.48 15.63 3.60
C ALA A 69 6.55 16.07 4.62
N LEU A 70 7.38 15.11 5.06
CA LEU A 70 8.52 15.35 5.94
C LEU A 70 9.79 15.83 5.22
N LYS A 71 9.74 15.99 3.89
CA LYS A 71 10.90 16.33 3.04
C LYS A 71 12.06 15.33 3.13
N LYS A 72 11.72 14.06 3.32
CA LYS A 72 12.65 12.93 3.40
C LYS A 72 12.68 12.08 2.13
N SER A 73 11.65 12.18 1.28
CA SER A 73 11.50 11.34 0.08
C SER A 73 12.65 11.49 -0.93
N GLN A 74 13.29 12.66 -1.02
CA GLN A 74 14.38 12.89 -1.97
C GLN A 74 15.53 11.89 -1.77
N ASN A 75 16.01 11.73 -0.53
CA ASN A 75 17.10 10.80 -0.22
C ASN A 75 16.71 9.35 -0.58
N PHE A 76 15.46 8.96 -0.34
CA PHE A 76 14.99 7.62 -0.70
C PHE A 76 14.88 7.43 -2.21
N ILE A 77 14.47 8.45 -2.95
CA ILE A 77 14.42 8.41 -4.42
C ILE A 77 15.83 8.24 -5.00
N GLU A 78 16.80 9.02 -4.51
CA GLU A 78 18.20 8.94 -4.96
C GLU A 78 18.78 7.55 -4.68
N LEU A 79 18.50 6.95 -3.51
CA LEU A 79 18.90 5.57 -3.19
C LEU A 79 18.32 4.53 -4.15
N ALA A 80 17.08 4.73 -4.63
CA ALA A 80 16.50 3.84 -5.63
C ALA A 80 17.15 4.02 -7.00
N GLU A 81 17.43 5.26 -7.40
CA GLU A 81 18.10 5.57 -8.68
C GLU A 81 19.53 5.00 -8.71
N ASP A 82 20.26 5.07 -7.59
CA ASP A 82 21.59 4.45 -7.44
C ASP A 82 21.57 2.92 -7.56
N GLN A 83 20.41 2.29 -7.37
CA GLN A 83 20.19 0.86 -7.58
C GLN A 83 19.86 0.51 -9.04
N GLY A 84 19.81 1.51 -9.93
CA GLY A 84 19.54 1.34 -11.36
C GLY A 84 18.07 1.45 -11.74
N TYR A 85 17.19 1.88 -10.84
CA TYR A 85 15.80 2.17 -11.20
C TYR A 85 15.70 3.45 -12.03
N SER A 86 14.90 3.43 -13.11
CA SER A 86 14.74 4.57 -14.01
C SER A 86 14.19 5.81 -13.31
N TYR A 87 14.73 6.98 -13.66
CA TYR A 87 14.23 8.28 -13.22
C TYR A 87 12.76 8.52 -13.55
N ASP A 88 12.25 7.90 -14.62
CA ASP A 88 10.86 8.03 -15.08
C ASP A 88 9.85 7.24 -14.24
N LEU A 89 10.32 6.38 -13.32
CA LEU A 89 9.44 5.65 -12.41
C LEU A 89 8.79 6.59 -11.40
N CYS A 90 7.58 6.23 -10.98
CA CYS A 90 6.79 7.00 -10.02
C CYS A 90 7.58 7.26 -8.73
N SER A 91 7.52 8.49 -8.22
CA SER A 91 8.18 8.86 -6.97
C SER A 91 7.70 8.03 -5.77
N TYR A 92 6.47 7.52 -5.77
CA TYR A 92 5.97 6.58 -4.74
C TYR A 92 6.80 5.29 -4.72
N PHE A 93 6.98 4.67 -5.89
CA PHE A 93 7.81 3.48 -6.07
C PHE A 93 9.23 3.75 -5.58
N LYS A 94 9.90 4.79 -6.10
CA LYS A 94 11.29 5.09 -5.77
C LYS A 94 11.47 5.42 -4.29
N THR A 95 10.55 6.19 -3.70
CA THR A 95 10.55 6.49 -2.27
C THR A 95 10.44 5.22 -1.43
N ASN A 96 9.55 4.30 -1.79
CA ASN A 96 9.40 3.06 -1.04
C ASN A 96 10.59 2.11 -1.19
N ILE A 97 11.13 1.97 -2.40
CA ILE A 97 12.36 1.19 -2.63
C ILE A 97 13.49 1.70 -1.73
N GLY A 98 13.75 3.02 -1.75
CA GLY A 98 14.78 3.64 -0.92
C GLY A 98 14.52 3.49 0.57
N ALA A 99 13.28 3.71 1.01
CA ALA A 99 12.90 3.58 2.42
C ALA A 99 13.10 2.15 2.95
N VAL A 100 12.79 1.13 2.14
CA VAL A 100 13.07 -0.28 2.49
C VAL A 100 14.58 -0.54 2.53
N LEU A 101 15.33 -0.11 1.51
CA LEU A 101 16.78 -0.30 1.44
C LEU A 101 17.51 0.30 2.65
N SER A 102 17.05 1.46 3.12
CA SER A 102 17.65 2.14 4.27
C SER A 102 17.09 1.70 5.63
N ASN A 103 16.18 0.72 5.68
CA ASN A 103 15.42 0.35 6.88
C ASN A 103 14.80 1.57 7.59
N ALA A 104 14.15 2.45 6.81
CA ALA A 104 13.56 3.67 7.35
C ALA A 104 12.53 3.38 8.45
N GLU A 105 12.51 4.24 9.45
CA GLU A 105 11.53 4.16 10.53
C GLU A 105 10.12 4.53 10.04
N MET A 106 9.08 3.95 10.66
CA MET A 106 7.68 4.27 10.34
C MET A 106 7.38 5.78 10.47
N SER A 107 8.06 6.47 11.40
CA SER A 107 7.93 7.92 11.60
C SER A 107 8.47 8.75 10.43
N GLU A 108 9.33 8.18 9.58
CA GLU A 108 9.87 8.82 8.37
C GLU A 108 9.18 8.32 7.08
N GLY A 109 8.13 7.51 7.19
CA GLY A 109 7.48 6.84 6.06
C GLY A 109 8.14 5.51 5.68
N GLY A 110 8.76 4.84 6.64
CA GLY A 110 9.16 3.44 6.53
C GLY A 110 7.96 2.50 6.40
N THR A 111 8.27 1.23 6.21
CA THR A 111 7.28 0.15 6.11
C THR A 111 7.81 -1.08 6.86
N ARG A 112 6.92 -1.86 7.49
CA ARG A 112 7.24 -3.16 8.08
C ARG A 112 7.08 -4.27 7.05
N LYS A 113 7.96 -5.27 7.10
CA LYS A 113 7.81 -6.49 6.27
C LYS A 113 6.45 -7.13 6.58
N PRO A 114 5.59 -7.37 5.58
CA PRO A 114 4.26 -7.92 5.82
C PRO A 114 4.28 -9.45 5.81
N THR A 115 3.17 -10.04 6.25
CA THR A 115 2.91 -11.48 6.09
C THR A 115 2.72 -11.84 4.62
N PHE A 116 2.01 -11.00 3.87
CA PHE A 116 1.85 -11.12 2.42
C PHE A 116 1.66 -9.75 1.74
N MET A 117 1.67 -9.74 0.42
CA MET A 117 1.42 -8.58 -0.41
C MET A 117 0.16 -8.79 -1.26
N LEU A 118 -0.65 -7.74 -1.37
CA LEU A 118 -1.85 -7.68 -2.19
C LEU A 118 -1.74 -6.46 -3.11
N SER A 119 -1.60 -6.69 -4.41
CA SER A 119 -1.62 -5.62 -5.40
C SER A 119 -2.84 -5.68 -6.31
N SER A 120 -3.16 -4.54 -6.91
CA SER A 120 -4.09 -4.45 -8.03
C SER A 120 -3.59 -3.42 -9.03
N ASP A 121 -3.88 -3.65 -10.31
CA ASP A 121 -3.62 -2.76 -11.43
C ASP A 121 -4.70 -1.67 -11.63
N VAL A 122 -5.73 -1.64 -10.78
CA VAL A 122 -6.86 -0.69 -10.90
C VAL A 122 -6.44 0.77 -11.01
N ILE A 123 -5.32 1.14 -10.37
CA ILE A 123 -4.74 2.49 -10.47
C ILE A 123 -3.72 2.57 -11.60
N CYS A 124 -2.75 1.66 -11.62
CA CYS A 124 -1.73 1.56 -12.65
C CYS A 124 -1.02 0.20 -12.60
N ASP A 125 -0.52 -0.24 -13.74
CA ASP A 125 0.21 -1.51 -13.87
C ASP A 125 1.53 -1.53 -13.07
N THR A 126 2.15 -0.36 -12.88
CA THR A 126 3.40 -0.23 -12.12
C THR A 126 3.26 -0.68 -10.67
N HIS A 127 2.06 -0.60 -10.08
CA HIS A 127 1.81 -1.11 -8.73
C HIS A 127 2.03 -2.63 -8.62
N VAL A 128 1.67 -3.38 -9.66
CA VAL A 128 1.87 -4.84 -9.67
C VAL A 128 3.36 -5.15 -9.67
N ASN A 129 4.12 -4.54 -10.59
CA ASN A 129 5.57 -4.74 -10.67
C ASN A 129 6.31 -4.25 -9.41
N TRP A 130 5.82 -3.18 -8.79
CA TRP A 130 6.36 -2.69 -7.52
C TRP A 130 6.28 -3.73 -6.41
N PHE A 131 5.11 -4.34 -6.26
CA PHE A 131 4.89 -5.33 -5.22
C PHE A 131 5.64 -6.63 -5.51
N GLN A 132 5.76 -7.04 -6.78
CA GLN A 132 6.62 -8.17 -7.17
C GLN A 132 8.09 -7.93 -6.77
N VAL A 133 8.64 -6.77 -7.13
CA VAL A 133 10.02 -6.38 -6.78
C VAL A 133 10.24 -6.41 -5.26
N GLN A 134 9.29 -5.89 -4.47
CA GLN A 134 9.42 -5.86 -3.03
C GLN A 134 9.20 -7.23 -2.39
N SER A 135 8.34 -8.07 -2.95
CA SER A 135 8.19 -9.47 -2.55
C SER A 135 9.53 -10.21 -2.65
N GLU A 136 10.20 -10.11 -3.80
CA GLU A 136 11.52 -10.73 -4.02
C GLU A 136 12.57 -10.16 -3.06
N ARG A 137 12.67 -8.83 -2.95
CA ARG A 137 13.62 -8.15 -2.06
C ARG A 137 13.43 -8.48 -0.59
N MET A 138 12.21 -8.77 -0.17
CA MET A 138 11.89 -9.16 1.20
C MET A 138 11.99 -10.67 1.43
N GLY A 139 12.62 -11.41 0.53
CA GLY A 139 12.88 -12.85 0.67
C GLY A 139 11.70 -13.73 0.24
N GLY A 140 10.99 -13.32 -0.81
CA GLY A 140 9.88 -14.10 -1.39
C GLY A 140 8.61 -14.04 -0.55
N VAL A 141 8.23 -12.85 -0.06
CA VAL A 141 6.96 -12.68 0.67
C VAL A 141 5.79 -13.09 -0.25
N PRO A 142 4.83 -13.94 0.20
CA PRO A 142 3.70 -14.34 -0.62
C PRO A 142 2.98 -13.13 -1.23
N HIS A 143 2.66 -13.20 -2.52
CA HIS A 143 2.09 -12.08 -3.27
C HIS A 143 0.89 -12.52 -4.09
N PHE A 144 -0.24 -11.86 -3.87
CA PHE A 144 -1.48 -12.02 -4.65
C PHE A 144 -1.76 -10.74 -5.44
N THR A 145 -2.21 -10.88 -6.68
CA THR A 145 -2.59 -9.74 -7.55
C THR A 145 -4.03 -9.89 -8.00
N ILE A 146 -4.81 -8.81 -7.85
CA ILE A 146 -6.13 -8.68 -8.45
C ILE A 146 -6.00 -7.92 -9.77
N ASP A 147 -6.23 -8.61 -10.88
CA ASP A 147 -6.31 -8.05 -12.24
C ASP A 147 -7.71 -7.45 -12.46
N ILE A 148 -7.74 -6.16 -12.77
CA ILE A 148 -8.96 -5.38 -13.01
C ILE A 148 -9.04 -4.99 -14.50
N PRO A 149 -9.89 -5.66 -15.28
CA PRO A 149 -10.06 -5.33 -16.68
C PRO A 149 -10.52 -3.88 -16.91
N HIS A 150 -9.83 -3.18 -17.80
CA HIS A 150 -10.17 -1.79 -18.11
C HIS A 150 -11.48 -1.66 -18.88
N VAL A 151 -12.32 -0.73 -18.41
CA VAL A 151 -13.52 -0.30 -19.14
C VAL A 151 -13.15 0.88 -20.04
N VAL A 152 -12.92 0.58 -21.31
CA VAL A 152 -12.58 1.56 -22.35
C VAL A 152 -13.77 1.86 -23.26
N SER A 153 -13.60 2.81 -24.18
CA SER A 153 -14.56 3.08 -25.26
C SER A 153 -14.95 1.79 -25.98
N ASN A 154 -16.24 1.61 -26.25
CA ASN A 154 -16.82 0.41 -26.88
C ASN A 154 -16.84 -0.86 -26.01
N THR A 155 -16.55 -0.78 -24.70
CA THR A 155 -16.79 -1.91 -23.79
C THR A 155 -18.28 -2.23 -23.71
N THR A 156 -18.67 -3.38 -24.23
CA THR A 156 -20.05 -3.85 -24.29
C THR A 156 -20.56 -4.27 -22.91
N ASN A 157 -21.90 -4.30 -22.73
CA ASN A 157 -22.50 -4.82 -21.50
C ASN A 157 -22.13 -6.29 -21.25
N ARG A 158 -22.00 -7.10 -22.31
CA ARG A 158 -21.54 -8.49 -22.21
C ARG A 158 -20.12 -8.57 -21.61
N GLN A 159 -19.20 -7.70 -22.05
CA GLN A 159 -17.85 -7.65 -21.48
C GLN A 159 -17.87 -7.20 -20.02
N LYS A 160 -18.69 -6.22 -19.66
CA LYS A 160 -18.83 -5.77 -18.26
C LYS A 160 -19.34 -6.89 -17.35
N GLU A 161 -20.32 -7.69 -17.79
CA GLU A 161 -20.78 -8.85 -17.01
C GLU A 161 -19.70 -9.92 -16.89
N TYR A 162 -18.90 -10.14 -17.92
CA TYR A 162 -17.71 -11.00 -17.83
C TYR A 162 -16.69 -10.46 -16.83
N PHE A 163 -16.35 -9.16 -16.88
CA PHE A 163 -15.41 -8.54 -15.94
C PHE A 163 -15.87 -8.67 -14.49
N LYS A 164 -17.17 -8.43 -14.22
CA LYS A 164 -17.75 -8.65 -12.88
C LYS A 164 -17.58 -10.09 -12.40
N LYS A 165 -17.85 -11.06 -13.28
CA LYS A 165 -17.68 -12.48 -12.95
C LYS A 165 -16.21 -12.80 -12.68
N TYR A 166 -15.30 -12.33 -13.53
CA TYR A 166 -13.86 -12.53 -13.40
C TYR A 166 -13.30 -11.94 -12.11
N ILE A 167 -13.64 -10.69 -11.79
CA ILE A 167 -13.24 -10.05 -10.52
C ILE A 167 -13.83 -10.80 -9.33
N LYS A 168 -15.10 -11.22 -9.41
CA LYS A 168 -15.74 -12.01 -8.33
C LYS A 168 -14.97 -13.31 -8.07
N GLU A 169 -14.54 -14.02 -9.10
CA GLU A 169 -13.76 -15.27 -8.95
C GLU A 169 -12.41 -14.99 -8.26
N GLN A 170 -11.68 -13.95 -8.69
CA GLN A 170 -10.44 -13.53 -8.02
C GLN A 170 -10.64 -13.13 -6.56
N LEU A 171 -11.78 -12.53 -6.20
CA LEU A 171 -12.08 -12.19 -4.81
C LEU A 171 -12.28 -13.44 -3.94
N TRP A 172 -12.83 -14.53 -4.47
CA TRP A 172 -12.90 -15.80 -3.75
C TRP A 172 -11.52 -16.43 -3.60
N GLU A 173 -10.72 -16.44 -4.67
CA GLU A 173 -9.33 -16.90 -4.64
C GLU A 173 -8.47 -16.12 -3.65
N LEU A 174 -8.73 -14.82 -3.49
CA LEU A 174 -8.08 -13.99 -2.47
C LEU A 174 -8.41 -14.47 -1.05
N LEU A 175 -9.66 -14.85 -0.76
CA LEU A 175 -10.04 -15.38 0.55
C LEU A 175 -9.33 -16.70 0.84
N ASP A 176 -9.28 -17.59 -0.16
CA ASP A 176 -8.55 -18.86 -0.06
C ASP A 176 -7.05 -18.61 0.19
N PHE A 177 -6.44 -17.67 -0.54
CA PHE A 177 -5.05 -17.27 -0.36
C PHE A 177 -4.78 -16.70 1.04
N ILE A 178 -5.63 -15.81 1.56
CA ILE A 178 -5.47 -15.26 2.91
C ILE A 178 -5.56 -16.39 3.93
N THR A 179 -6.49 -17.33 3.75
CA THR A 179 -6.64 -18.49 4.63
C THR A 179 -5.39 -19.37 4.60
N GLU A 180 -4.83 -19.67 3.42
CA GLU A 180 -3.62 -20.47 3.25
C GLU A 180 -2.41 -19.83 3.94
N VAL A 181 -2.22 -18.51 3.78
CA VAL A 181 -1.03 -17.81 4.27
C VAL A 181 -1.12 -17.47 5.76
N THR A 182 -2.32 -17.21 6.27
CA THR A 182 -2.50 -16.70 7.65
C THR A 182 -3.17 -17.68 8.59
N GLY A 183 -3.89 -18.67 8.07
CA GLY A 183 -4.77 -19.55 8.85
C GLY A 183 -6.08 -18.89 9.30
N ASN A 184 -6.33 -17.62 8.94
CA ASN A 184 -7.56 -16.93 9.30
C ASN A 184 -8.64 -17.21 8.26
N GLU A 185 -9.87 -17.46 8.72
CA GLU A 185 -11.05 -17.63 7.87
C GLU A 185 -11.95 -16.38 7.96
N TYR A 186 -12.78 -16.16 6.94
CA TYR A 186 -13.82 -15.13 7.00
C TYR A 186 -14.98 -15.62 7.87
N ASN A 187 -15.49 -14.77 8.76
CA ASN A 187 -16.67 -15.08 9.60
C ASN A 187 -17.99 -14.76 8.90
#